data_AF-A0A7V6BX41-F1
#
_entry.id   AF-A0A7V6BX41-F1
#
_cell.length_a   1.000
_cell.length_b   1.000
_cell.length_c   1.000
_cell.angle_alpha   90.00
_cell.angle_beta   90.00
_cell.angle_gamma   90.00
#
_symmetry.space_group_name_H-M   'P 1'
#
loop_
_entity.id
_entity.type
_entity.pdbx_description
1 polymer ?
#
loop_
_entity_poly.entity_id
_entity_poly.type
_entity_poly.pdbx_seq_one_letter_code
_entity_poly.pdbx_strand_id
1 'polypeptide(L)'
;MGIVDRQEVRKLAEIQNSGPIPYSTHDLALSVATSFFDHPDYVNSLKDFRALVLLQAIMWFQEGLVAPVWVENFEKILTKLEQPES
;
A
#
# COMPACT_ATOMS: atom_id res chain seq x y z
N MET A 1 10.85 -17.44 0.93
CA MET A 1 9.88 -16.89 -0.05
C MET A 1 9.11 -15.81 0.68
N GLY A 2 9.11 -14.57 0.19
CA GLY A 2 8.31 -13.51 0.81
C GLY A 2 6.82 -13.82 0.65
N ILE A 3 5.98 -13.27 1.54
CA ILE A 3 4.52 -13.40 1.48
C ILE A 3 3.96 -12.88 0.14
N VAL A 4 4.65 -11.92 -0.47
CA VAL A 4 4.37 -11.37 -1.79
C VAL A 4 5.58 -11.60 -2.70
N ASP A 5 5.35 -12.04 -3.94
CA ASP A 5 6.41 -12.20 -4.94
C ASP A 5 6.90 -10.83 -5.44
N ARG A 6 8.22 -10.63 -5.46
CA ARG A 6 8.84 -9.43 -6.01
C ARG A 6 8.47 -9.19 -7.48
N GLN A 7 8.29 -10.25 -8.28
CA GLN A 7 7.87 -10.11 -9.67
C GLN A 7 6.46 -9.54 -9.79
N GLU A 8 5.55 -9.91 -8.87
CA GLU A 8 4.20 -9.36 -8.82
C GLU A 8 4.21 -7.89 -8.41
N VAL A 9 5.00 -7.54 -7.39
CA VAL A 9 5.20 -6.14 -6.98
C VAL A 9 5.70 -5.30 -8.17
N ARG A 10 6.71 -5.81 -8.89
CA ARG A 10 7.27 -5.12 -10.06
C ARG A 10 6.23 -4.93 -11.16
N LYS A 11 5.51 -5.99 -11.52
CA LYS A 11 4.49 -5.94 -12.56
C LYS A 11 3.40 -4.92 -12.22
N LEU A 12 2.95 -4.91 -10.97
CA LEU A 12 1.92 -3.98 -10.53
C LEU A 12 2.42 -2.54 -10.51
N ALA A 13 3.66 -2.31 -10.07
CA ALA A 13 4.30 -0.99 -10.11
C ALA A 13 4.45 -0.47 -11.55
N GLU A 14 4.86 -1.32 -12.50
CA GLU A 14 4.96 -0.95 -13.91
C GLU A 14 3.59 -0.56 -14.49
N ILE A 15 2.53 -1.32 -14.17
CA ILE A 15 1.16 -1.01 -14.59
C ILE A 15 0.69 0.33 -14.01
N GLN A 16 0.82 0.53 -12.70
CA GLN A 16 0.35 1.74 -12.04
C GLN A 16 1.14 2.99 -12.47
N ASN A 17 2.45 2.84 -12.67
CA ASN A 17 3.31 3.92 -13.14
C ASN A 17 3.14 4.26 -14.63
N SER A 18 2.53 3.37 -15.42
CA SER A 18 2.19 3.64 -16.83
C SER A 18 0.98 4.56 -17.00
N GLY A 19 0.36 5.00 -15.90
CA GLY A 19 -0.74 5.95 -15.89
C GLY A 19 -0.35 7.35 -16.43
N PRO A 20 -1.34 8.16 -16.81
CA PRO A 20 -1.11 9.50 -17.38
C PRO A 20 -0.52 10.52 -16.39
N ILE A 21 -0.55 10.21 -15.10
CA ILE A 21 0.00 11.04 -14.03
C ILE A 21 1.24 10.31 -13.48
N PRO A 22 2.44 10.91 -13.55
CA PRO A 22 3.64 10.30 -13.01
C PRO A 22 3.54 10.22 -11.49
N TYR A 23 3.64 9.02 -10.96
CA TYR A 23 3.74 8.81 -9.52
C TYR A 23 5.13 9.22 -9.03
N SER A 24 5.22 9.80 -7.84
CA SER A 24 6.49 9.76 -7.11
C SER A 24 6.78 8.33 -6.67
N THR A 25 8.05 8.02 -6.36
CA THR A 25 8.43 6.69 -5.88
C THR A 25 7.61 6.23 -4.67
N HIS A 26 7.31 7.16 -3.74
CA HIS A 26 6.58 6.85 -2.51
C HIS A 26 5.06 6.76 -2.73
N ASP A 27 4.50 7.61 -3.60
CA ASP A 27 3.11 7.49 -4.02
C ASP A 27 2.87 6.15 -4.71
N LEU A 28 3.78 5.74 -5.61
CA LEU A 28 3.72 4.45 -6.29
C LEU A 28 3.85 3.30 -5.30
N ALA A 29 4.78 3.40 -4.34
CA ALA A 29 4.96 2.37 -3.32
C ALA A 29 3.70 2.18 -2.47
N LEU A 30 3.05 3.27 -2.05
CA LEU A 30 1.80 3.21 -1.29
C LEU A 30 0.64 2.70 -2.13
N SER A 31 0.53 3.11 -3.39
CA SER A 31 -0.50 2.61 -4.30
C SER A 31 -0.38 1.11 -4.55
N VAL A 32 0.84 0.61 -4.77
CA VAL A 32 1.12 -0.82 -4.94
C VAL A 32 0.84 -1.58 -3.64
N ALA A 33 1.31 -1.07 -2.50
CA ALA A 33 1.02 -1.67 -1.20
C ALA A 33 -0.48 -1.76 -0.93
N THR A 34 -1.22 -0.69 -1.22
CA THR A 34 -2.68 -0.64 -1.08
C THR A 34 -3.35 -1.80 -1.82
N SER A 35 -2.95 -2.08 -3.05
CA SER A 35 -3.50 -3.19 -3.84
C SER A 35 -3.26 -4.57 -3.22
N PHE A 36 -2.13 -4.78 -2.55
CA PHE A 36 -1.86 -6.04 -1.84
C PHE A 36 -2.63 -6.15 -0.52
N PHE A 37 -2.75 -5.04 0.22
CA PHE A 37 -3.54 -5.02 1.46
C PHE A 37 -5.05 -5.16 1.21
N ASP A 38 -5.55 -4.77 0.04
CA ASP A 38 -6.95 -4.94 -0.37
C ASP A 38 -7.23 -6.31 -1.03
N HIS A 39 -6.19 -7.10 -1.34
CA HIS A 39 -6.35 -8.38 -2.02
C HIS A 39 -6.66 -9.53 -1.05
N PRO A 40 -7.73 -10.33 -1.27
CA PRO A 40 -8.18 -11.36 -0.32
C PRO A 40 -7.14 -12.46 -0.06
N ASP A 41 -6.29 -12.77 -1.05
CA ASP A 41 -5.24 -13.78 -0.90
C ASP A 41 -4.09 -13.33 0.01
N TYR A 42 -3.87 -12.02 0.13
CA TYR A 42 -2.74 -11.44 0.84
C TYR A 42 -3.13 -10.81 2.18
N VAL A 43 -4.39 -10.38 2.31
CA VAL A 43 -4.89 -9.63 3.47
C VAL A 43 -4.61 -10.30 4.81
N ASN A 44 -4.84 -11.61 4.93
CA ASN A 44 -4.63 -12.35 6.17
C ASN A 44 -3.14 -12.47 6.51
N SER A 45 -2.30 -12.63 5.50
CA SER A 45 -0.84 -12.76 5.67
C SER A 45 -0.16 -11.42 5.94
N LEU A 46 -0.75 -10.32 5.47
CA LEU A 46 -0.21 -8.97 5.64
C LEU A 46 -0.72 -8.25 6.89
N LYS A 47 -1.73 -8.79 7.56
CA LYS A 47 -2.37 -8.19 8.75
C LYS A 47 -1.36 -7.80 9.84
N ASP A 48 -0.38 -8.67 10.10
CA ASP A 48 0.66 -8.44 11.11
C ASP A 48 1.60 -7.28 10.78
N PHE A 49 1.69 -6.90 9.50
CA PHE A 49 2.54 -5.81 9.02
C PHE A 49 1.83 -4.46 9.01
N ARG A 50 0.51 -4.41 9.29
CA ARG A 50 -0.32 -3.19 9.21
C ARG A 50 0.26 -2.01 9.98
N ALA A 51 0.64 -2.21 11.24
CA ALA A 51 1.16 -1.13 12.08
C ALA A 51 2.49 -0.57 11.54
N LEU A 52 3.34 -1.44 11.02
CA LEU A 52 4.63 -1.06 10.45
C LEU A 52 4.45 -0.25 9.14
N VAL A 53 3.57 -0.71 8.25
CA VAL A 53 3.34 0.01 6.98
C VAL A 53 2.61 1.33 7.20
N LEU A 54 1.71 1.43 8.17
CA LEU A 54 1.04 2.68 8.53
C LEU A 54 2.04 3.68 9.10
N LEU A 55 2.94 3.25 10.00
CA LEU A 55 4.00 4.09 10.51
C LEU A 55 4.90 4.62 9.38
N GLN A 56 5.29 3.75 8.44
CA GLN A 56 6.11 4.14 7.30
C GLN A 56 5.40 5.17 6.40
N ALA A 57 4.10 4.99 6.16
CA ALA A 57 3.29 5.94 5.39
C ALA A 57 3.23 7.32 6.07
N ILE A 58 3.05 7.34 7.38
CA ILE A 58 3.05 8.58 8.19
C ILE A 58 4.43 9.25 8.16
N MET A 59 5.52 8.49 8.24
CA MET A 59 6.87 9.05 8.13
C MET A 59 7.09 9.72 6.76
N TRP A 60 6.75 9.03 5.68
CA TRP A 60 6.83 9.62 4.34
C TRP A 60 5.96 10.86 4.18
N PHE A 61 4.79 10.88 4.83
CA PHE A 61 3.93 12.06 4.83
C PHE A 61 4.57 13.25 5.54
N GLN A 62 5.13 13.02 6.73
CA GLN A 62 5.81 14.04 7.51
C GLN A 62 7.05 14.60 6.79
N GLU A 63 7.72 13.78 5.99
CA GLU A 63 8.85 14.19 5.15
C GLU A 63 8.43 14.85 3.83
N GLY A 64 7.14 14.92 3.52
CA GLY A 64 6.62 15.49 2.27
C GLY A 64 6.91 14.64 1.03
N LEU A 65 7.19 13.35 1.22
CA LEU A 65 7.56 12.40 0.17
C LEU A 65 6.35 11.77 -0.54
N VAL A 66 5.19 11.80 0.11
CA VAL A 66 3.92 11.26 -0.40
C VAL A 66 2.83 12.32 -0.28
N ALA A 67 1.94 12.38 -1.26
CA ALA A 67 0.75 13.23 -1.17
C ALA A 67 -0.26 12.71 -0.12
N PRO A 68 -0.89 13.60 0.67
CA PRO A 68 -1.83 13.21 1.73
C PRO A 68 -2.97 12.30 1.26
N VAL A 69 -3.45 12.49 0.02
CA VAL A 69 -4.53 11.66 -0.57
C VAL A 69 -4.18 10.16 -0.61
N TRP A 70 -2.91 9.82 -0.83
CA TRP A 70 -2.46 8.42 -0.86
C TRP A 70 -2.40 7.81 0.54
N VAL A 71 -1.99 8.62 1.52
CA VAL A 71 -1.91 8.20 2.93
C VAL A 71 -3.31 7.97 3.48
N GLU A 72 -4.25 8.89 3.24
CA GLU A 72 -5.64 8.75 3.65
C GLU A 72 -6.31 7.52 2.99
N ASN A 73 -6.04 7.29 1.70
CA ASN A 73 -6.57 6.11 1.02
C ASN A 73 -5.99 4.82 1.60
N PHE A 74 -4.69 4.79 1.85
CA PHE A 74 -4.01 3.64 2.43
C PHE A 74 -4.53 3.33 3.85
N GLU A 75 -4.67 4.35 4.70
CA GLU A 75 -5.22 4.21 6.04
C GLU A 75 -6.66 3.66 6.03
N LYS A 76 -7.50 4.13 5.10
CA LYS A 76 -8.87 3.60 4.95
C LYS A 76 -8.87 2.12 4.62
N ILE A 77 -8.03 1.68 3.70
CA ILE A 77 -7.91 0.25 3.34
C ILE A 77 -7.43 -0.55 4.53
N LEU A 78 -6.37 -0.09 5.22
CA LEU A 78 -5.87 -0.76 6.42
C LEU A 78 -6.93 -0.83 7.53
N THR A 79 -7.77 0.18 7.70
CA THR A 79 -8.83 0.20 8.71
C THR A 79 -9.96 -0.78 8.41
N LYS A 80 -10.30 -1.00 7.13
CA LYS A 80 -11.24 -2.06 6.74
C LYS A 80 -10.77 -3.45 7.18
N LEU A 81 -9.46 -3.67 7.28
CA LEU A 81 -8.89 -4.95 7.70
C LEU A 81 -9.03 -5.24 9.22
N GLU A 82 -9.36 -4.22 10.01
CA GLU A 82 -9.59 -4.38 11.45
C GLU A 82 -11.00 -4.79 11.80
N GLN A 83 -11.98 -4.47 10.95
CA GLN A 83 -13.37 -4.81 11.23
C GLN A 83 -13.61 -6.28 10.85
N PRO A 84 -13.93 -7.16 11.81
CA PRO A 84 -14.39 -8.49 11.46
C PRO A 84 -15.70 -8.35 10.68
N GLU A 85 -15.90 -9.17 9.65
CA GLU A 85 -17.24 -9.39 9.12
C GLU A 85 -18.11 -9.87 10.30
N SER A 86 -19.12 -9.07 10.65
CA SER A 86 -20.09 -9.32 11.72
C SER A 86 -20.83 -10.64 11.56
#